data_AF-A0A7S0RSA3-F1
#
_entry.id   AF-A0A7S0RSA3-F1
#
_cell.length_a   1.000
_cell.length_b   1.000
_cell.length_c   1.000
_cell.angle_alpha   90.00
_cell.angle_beta   90.00
_cell.angle_gamma   90.00
#
_symmetry.space_group_name_H-M   'P 1'
#
loop_
_entity.id
_entity.type
_entity.pdbx_description
1 polymer ?
#
loop_
_entity_poly.entity_id
_entity_poly.type
_entity_poly.pdbx_seq_one_letter_code
_entity_poly.pdbx_strand_id
1 'polypeptide(L)'
;RTTLLRAIGKVLGKRDVDIGVLDKMSTSQFKAAWDTLGVSISPGYIDALFNKYGQDKAGKMPVNVFVDALLYGASRQVMLENDYVQKGAFQAGRAATHMGKILYPECKKGVWPPSDWDPALAERSAQLPDARLQLEFVYGYD
;
A
#
# COMPACT_ATOMS: atom_id res chain seq x y z
N ARG A 1 12.87 -6.47 9.70
CA ARG A 1 11.60 -6.63 10.45
C ARG A 1 11.84 -6.81 11.94
N THR A 2 12.57 -7.85 12.37
CA THR A 2 12.79 -8.19 13.79
C THR A 2 13.42 -7.08 14.62
N THR A 3 14.46 -6.40 14.12
CA THR A 3 15.11 -5.28 14.83
C THR A 3 14.15 -4.12 15.12
N LEU A 4 13.31 -3.76 14.14
CA LEU A 4 12.32 -2.70 14.28
C LEU A 4 11.23 -3.08 15.30
N LEU A 5 10.70 -4.30 15.21
CA LEU A 5 9.72 -4.80 16.17
C LEU A 5 10.29 -4.90 17.59
N ARG A 6 11.58 -5.21 17.74
CA ARG A 6 12.25 -5.20 19.06
C ARG A 6 12.36 -3.79 19.65
N ALA A 7 12.70 -2.80 18.84
CA ALA A 7 12.74 -1.39 19.28
C ALA A 7 11.35 -0.90 19.70
N ILE A 8 10.33 -1.20 18.89
CA ILE A 8 8.93 -0.87 19.20
C ILE A 8 8.48 -1.61 20.46
N GLY A 9 8.75 -2.91 20.56
CA GLY A 9 8.41 -3.75 21.71
C GLY A 9 8.99 -3.21 23.02
N LYS A 10 10.25 -2.77 23.00
CA LYS A 10 10.90 -2.14 24.17
C LYS A 10 10.12 -0.93 24.68
N VAL A 11 9.58 -0.10 23.78
CA VAL A 11 8.81 1.10 24.16
C VAL A 11 7.37 0.76 24.56
N LEU A 12 6.79 -0.29 24.00
CA LEU A 12 5.47 -0.79 24.37
C LEU A 12 5.48 -1.70 25.61
N GLY A 13 6.65 -2.03 26.15
CA GLY A 13 6.79 -2.99 27.26
C GLY A 13 6.45 -4.43 26.86
N LYS A 14 6.66 -4.80 25.60
CA LYS A 14 6.32 -6.10 25.02
C LYS A 14 7.52 -6.74 24.34
N ARG A 15 7.53 -8.07 24.22
CA ARG A 15 8.47 -8.75 23.33
C ARG A 15 8.02 -8.55 21.89
N ASP A 16 8.96 -8.63 20.96
CA ASP A 16 8.71 -8.48 19.51
C ASP A 16 7.69 -9.49 18.97
N VAL A 17 7.69 -10.71 19.52
CA VAL A 17 6.72 -11.77 19.18
C VAL A 17 5.30 -11.53 19.71
N ASP A 18 5.15 -10.68 20.73
CA ASP A 18 3.85 -10.40 21.36
C ASP A 18 3.16 -9.16 20.74
N ILE A 19 3.80 -8.51 19.77
CA ILE A 19 3.22 -7.37 19.03
C ILE A 19 2.18 -7.91 18.05
N GLY A 20 0.93 -7.61 18.33
CA GLY A 20 -0.23 -8.04 17.55
C GLY A 20 -0.82 -6.95 16.66
N VAL A 21 -1.91 -7.31 15.98
CA VAL A 21 -2.67 -6.44 15.06
C VAL A 21 -3.32 -5.25 15.78
N LEU A 22 -3.61 -5.40 17.07
CA LEU A 22 -4.27 -4.37 17.89
C LEU A 22 -3.28 -3.40 18.54
N ASP A 23 -1.98 -3.65 18.43
CA ASP A 23 -0.96 -2.81 19.03
C ASP A 23 -0.84 -1.48 18.29
N LYS A 24 -0.81 -0.41 19.08
CA LYS A 24 -0.74 0.96 18.59
C LYS A 24 0.32 1.73 19.38
N MET A 25 0.91 2.73 18.73
CA MET A 25 1.90 3.60 19.34
C MET A 25 1.53 5.08 19.22
N SER A 26 1.85 5.88 20.23
CA SER A 26 1.79 7.35 20.16
C SER A 26 3.01 7.94 19.44
N THR A 27 2.97 9.23 19.12
CA THR A 27 4.11 9.97 18.54
C THR A 27 5.33 9.96 19.46
N SER A 28 5.13 10.06 20.78
CA SER A 28 6.21 9.97 21.77
C SER A 28 6.85 8.57 21.81
N GLN A 29 6.03 7.52 21.74
CA GLN A 29 6.52 6.14 21.68
C GLN A 29 7.24 5.86 20.36
N PHE A 30 6.74 6.39 19.25
CA PHE A 30 7.40 6.34 17.95
C PHE A 30 8.78 7.01 18.04
N LYS A 31 8.86 8.25 18.55
CA LYS A 31 10.15 8.94 18.71
C LYS A 31 11.13 8.11 19.53
N ALA A 32 10.70 7.60 20.68
CA ALA A 32 11.56 6.79 21.56
C ALA A 32 12.05 5.51 20.85
N ALA A 33 11.21 4.84 20.06
CA ALA A 33 11.61 3.65 19.33
C ALA A 33 12.69 3.97 18.27
N TRP A 34 12.59 5.11 17.58
CA TRP A 34 13.60 5.52 16.60
C TRP A 34 14.89 6.02 17.25
N ASP A 35 14.80 6.69 18.41
CA ASP A 35 15.97 7.06 19.21
C ASP A 35 16.76 5.80 19.62
N THR A 36 16.10 4.67 19.95
CA THR A 36 16.80 3.41 20.24
C THR A 36 17.53 2.80 19.04
N LEU A 37 17.13 3.17 17.83
CA LEU A 37 17.79 2.77 16.58
C LEU A 37 18.87 3.78 16.16
N GLY A 38 19.10 4.84 16.94
CA GLY A 38 20.05 5.91 16.63
C GLY A 38 19.56 6.87 15.53
N VAL A 39 18.25 6.90 15.24
CA VAL A 39 17.67 7.75 14.21
C VAL A 39 16.90 8.88 14.85
N SER A 40 17.40 10.11 14.69
CA SER A 40 16.68 11.32 15.13
C SER A 40 15.72 11.77 14.03
N ILE A 41 14.42 11.89 14.37
CA ILE A 41 13.38 12.38 13.48
C ILE A 41 12.78 13.65 14.08
N SER A 42 12.62 14.69 13.27
CA SER A 42 12.00 15.93 13.72
C SER A 42 10.50 15.73 14.03
N PRO A 43 9.92 16.49 14.97
CA PRO A 43 8.51 16.34 15.35
C PRO A 43 7.55 16.45 14.16
N GLY A 44 7.76 17.43 13.27
CA GLY A 44 6.91 17.62 12.10
C GLY A 44 6.91 16.44 11.12
N TYR A 45 8.03 15.72 11.01
CA TYR A 45 8.09 14.49 10.22
C TYR A 45 7.32 13.33 10.89
N ILE A 46 7.36 13.24 12.22
CA ILE A 46 6.59 12.23 12.96
C ILE A 46 5.09 12.45 12.73
N ASP A 47 4.61 13.68 12.88
CA ASP A 47 3.21 14.01 12.65
C ASP A 47 2.77 13.70 11.21
N ALA A 48 3.62 14.01 10.23
CA ALA A 48 3.37 13.69 8.83
C ALA A 48 3.28 12.16 8.60
N LEU A 49 4.10 11.35 9.27
CA LEU A 49 4.06 9.90 9.18
C LEU A 49 2.76 9.35 9.81
N PHE A 50 2.32 9.91 10.93
CA PHE A 50 1.04 9.57 11.57
C PHE A 50 -0.15 9.88 10.68
N ASN A 51 -0.15 11.04 10.03
CA ASN A 51 -1.18 11.38 9.05
C ASN A 51 -1.13 10.49 7.80
N LYS A 52 0.05 10.08 7.35
CA LYS A 52 0.23 9.24 6.15
C LYS A 52 -0.24 7.80 6.35
N TYR A 53 0.14 7.17 7.46
CA TYR A 53 -0.15 5.75 7.72
C TYR A 53 -1.40 5.52 8.58
N GLY A 54 -2.04 6.60 9.02
CA GLY A 54 -3.29 6.57 9.76
C GLY A 54 -3.08 6.50 11.26
N GLN A 55 -4.03 7.09 11.98
CA GLN A 55 -4.10 7.10 13.43
C GLN A 55 -5.55 6.96 13.86
N ASP A 56 -5.76 6.42 15.06
CA ASP A 56 -7.09 6.33 15.65
C ASP A 56 -7.55 7.66 16.26
N LYS A 57 -8.77 7.66 16.83
CA LYS A 57 -9.34 8.84 17.51
C LYS A 57 -8.49 9.33 18.69
N ALA A 58 -7.60 8.50 19.23
CA ALA A 58 -6.69 8.85 20.32
C ALA A 58 -5.30 9.28 19.81
N GLY A 59 -5.12 9.45 18.50
CA GLY A 59 -3.85 9.85 17.88
C GLY A 59 -2.79 8.75 17.89
N LYS A 60 -3.18 7.47 17.98
CA LYS A 60 -2.25 6.35 17.98
C LYS A 60 -2.24 5.64 16.63
N MET A 61 -1.04 5.33 16.13
CA MET A 61 -0.82 4.62 14.87
C MET A 61 -0.80 3.10 15.10
N PRO A 62 -1.51 2.29 14.29
CA PRO A 62 -1.38 0.83 14.31
C PRO A 62 0.02 0.37 13.89
N VAL A 63 0.68 -0.41 14.75
CA VAL A 63 2.08 -0.81 14.59
C VAL A 63 2.27 -1.68 13.35
N ASN A 64 1.40 -2.66 13.17
CA ASN A 64 1.47 -3.61 12.04
C ASN A 64 1.33 -2.89 10.69
N VAL A 65 0.36 -1.99 10.56
CA VAL A 65 0.12 -1.22 9.32
C VAL A 65 1.36 -0.43 8.95
N PHE A 66 1.99 0.24 9.92
CA PHE A 66 3.21 0.98 9.69
C PHE A 66 4.39 0.10 9.30
N VAL A 67 4.65 -0.97 10.08
CA VAL A 67 5.79 -1.87 9.84
C VAL A 67 5.67 -2.54 8.48
N ASP A 68 4.48 -3.02 8.14
CA ASP A 68 4.20 -3.63 6.86
C ASP A 68 4.35 -2.60 5.73
N ALA A 69 3.79 -1.40 5.87
CA ALA A 69 3.94 -0.34 4.87
C ALA A 69 5.42 0.08 4.66
N LEU A 70 6.22 0.11 5.72
CA LEU A 70 7.65 0.42 5.64
C LEU A 70 8.42 -0.67 4.90
N LEU A 71 8.17 -1.94 5.23
CA LEU A 71 8.85 -3.08 4.62
C LEU A 71 8.41 -3.28 3.16
N TYR A 72 7.10 -3.27 2.90
CA TYR A 72 6.56 -3.38 1.56
C TYR A 72 6.88 -2.15 0.70
N GLY A 73 6.94 -0.96 1.30
CA GLY A 73 7.32 0.29 0.64
C GLY A 73 8.73 0.22 0.06
N ALA A 74 9.70 -0.30 0.82
CA ALA A 74 11.07 -0.46 0.34
C ALA A 74 11.16 -1.48 -0.82
N SER A 75 10.52 -2.64 -0.70
CA SER A 75 10.46 -3.60 -1.81
C SER A 75 9.70 -3.04 -3.02
N ARG A 76 8.67 -2.21 -2.83
CA ARG A 76 7.95 -1.51 -3.91
C ARG A 76 8.81 -0.45 -4.58
N GLN A 77 9.68 0.24 -3.86
CA GLN A 77 10.64 1.18 -4.43
C GLN A 77 11.69 0.45 -5.28
N VAL A 78 12.25 -0.64 -4.77
CA VAL A 78 13.15 -1.51 -5.54
C VAL A 78 12.45 -2.08 -6.79
N MET A 79 11.18 -2.47 -6.70
CA MET A 79 10.42 -2.88 -7.89
C MET A 79 10.20 -1.73 -8.88
N LEU A 80 9.92 -0.51 -8.40
CA LEU A 80 9.71 0.69 -9.21
C LEU A 80 10.99 1.20 -9.88
N GLU A 81 12.16 0.95 -9.29
CA GLU A 81 13.48 1.32 -9.80
C GLU A 81 14.01 0.34 -10.87
N ASN A 82 13.34 -0.79 -11.07
CA ASN A 82 13.72 -1.78 -12.09
C ASN A 82 12.82 -1.68 -13.34
N ASP A 83 13.44 -1.75 -14.52
CA ASP A 83 12.78 -1.64 -15.84
C ASP A 83 11.79 -2.79 -16.20
N TYR A 84 11.57 -3.74 -15.30
CA TYR A 84 10.59 -4.83 -15.49
C TYR A 84 9.14 -4.42 -15.22
N VAL A 85 8.90 -3.17 -14.78
CA VAL A 85 7.53 -2.66 -14.56
C VAL A 85 6.84 -2.42 -15.90
N GLN A 86 5.90 -3.30 -16.25
CA GLN A 86 5.11 -3.16 -17.46
C GLN A 86 4.31 -1.85 -17.45
N LYS A 87 4.54 -1.01 -18.45
CA LYS A 87 3.77 0.21 -18.72
C LYS A 87 2.64 -0.12 -19.71
N GLY A 88 1.41 0.28 -19.37
CA GLY A 88 0.22 0.08 -20.20
C GLY A 88 -0.60 -1.15 -19.80
N ALA A 89 -1.59 -1.49 -20.63
CA ALA A 89 -2.50 -2.61 -20.37
C ALA A 89 -1.77 -3.96 -20.34
N PHE A 90 -2.28 -4.91 -19.55
CA PHE A 90 -1.83 -6.30 -19.61
C PHE A 90 -2.22 -6.92 -20.97
N GLN A 91 -1.30 -7.67 -21.58
CA GLN A 91 -1.55 -8.33 -22.87
C GLN A 91 -2.30 -9.64 -22.65
N ALA A 92 -3.29 -9.93 -23.50
CA ALA A 92 -3.98 -11.22 -23.52
C ALA A 92 -2.98 -12.37 -23.75
N GLY A 93 -3.19 -13.49 -23.05
CA GLY A 93 -2.30 -14.66 -23.10
C GLY A 93 -1.02 -14.56 -22.26
N ARG A 94 -0.78 -13.44 -21.57
CA ARG A 94 0.29 -13.32 -20.57
C ARG A 94 -0.29 -13.28 -19.16
N ALA A 95 0.36 -13.93 -18.20
CA ALA A 95 -0.09 -13.88 -16.80
C ALA A 95 -0.07 -12.44 -16.28
N ALA A 96 -1.13 -12.04 -15.59
CA ALA A 96 -1.16 -10.80 -14.81
C ALA A 96 -0.22 -10.97 -13.62
N THR A 97 1.06 -10.65 -13.83
CA THR A 97 2.05 -10.78 -12.76
C THR A 97 1.97 -9.58 -11.82
N HIS A 98 2.39 -9.81 -10.58
CA HIS A 98 2.64 -8.77 -9.57
C HIS A 98 3.70 -7.72 -9.99
N MET A 99 4.24 -7.83 -11.21
CA MET A 99 5.27 -6.97 -11.78
C MET A 99 4.68 -5.85 -12.64
N GLY A 100 3.39 -5.89 -13.00
CA GLY A 100 2.73 -4.88 -13.83
C GLY A 100 1.79 -3.96 -13.06
N LYS A 101 1.69 -2.68 -13.47
CA LYS A 101 0.65 -1.75 -13.02
C LYS A 101 -0.14 -1.24 -14.22
N ILE A 102 -1.45 -1.13 -14.06
CA ILE A 102 -2.32 -0.47 -15.02
C ILE A 102 -2.18 1.03 -14.82
N LEU A 103 -1.66 1.74 -15.83
CA LEU A 103 -1.58 3.19 -15.81
C LEU A 103 -2.73 3.77 -16.64
N TYR A 104 -3.68 4.41 -15.97
CA TYR A 104 -4.72 5.19 -16.63
C TYR A 104 -4.17 6.58 -17.00
N PRO A 105 -4.51 7.14 -18.17
CA PRO A 105 -4.06 8.47 -18.60
C PRO A 105 -4.34 9.56 -17.56
N GLU A 106 -5.45 9.46 -16.84
CA GLU A 106 -5.92 10.43 -15.84
C GLU A 106 -5.21 10.25 -14.47
N CYS A 107 -4.52 9.13 -14.26
CA CYS A 107 -3.93 8.77 -12.98
C CYS A 107 -2.43 9.04 -12.93
N LYS A 108 -1.96 9.81 -11.94
CA LYS A 108 -0.53 10.03 -11.69
C LYS A 108 0.23 8.77 -11.24
N LYS A 109 -0.47 7.74 -10.77
CA LYS A 109 0.10 6.49 -10.27
C LYS A 109 -0.67 5.31 -10.85
N GLY A 110 0.04 4.26 -11.25
CA GLY A 110 -0.59 3.03 -11.72
C GLY A 110 -1.26 2.24 -10.60
N VAL A 111 -2.35 1.56 -10.94
CA VAL A 111 -3.13 0.69 -10.05
C VAL A 111 -2.68 -0.75 -10.22
N TRP A 112 -2.65 -1.51 -9.13
CA TRP A 112 -2.35 -2.94 -9.20
C TRP A 112 -3.58 -3.71 -9.67
N PRO A 113 -3.42 -4.71 -10.56
CA PRO A 113 -4.53 -5.59 -10.89
C PRO A 113 -4.96 -6.40 -9.65
N PRO A 114 -6.25 -6.70 -9.48
CA PRO A 114 -6.71 -7.69 -8.51
C PRO A 114 -6.15 -9.07 -8.85
N SER A 115 -6.12 -9.98 -7.86
CA SER A 115 -5.52 -11.32 -7.98
C SER A 115 -6.17 -12.21 -9.04
N ASP A 116 -7.43 -11.95 -9.38
CA ASP A 116 -8.25 -12.64 -10.37
C ASP A 116 -8.31 -11.89 -11.73
N TRP A 117 -7.40 -10.94 -11.97
CA TRP A 117 -7.39 -10.17 -13.19
C TRP A 117 -7.18 -11.05 -14.43
N ASP A 118 -8.13 -10.97 -15.37
CA ASP A 118 -8.06 -11.60 -16.68
C ASP A 118 -7.77 -10.56 -17.77
N PRO A 119 -6.56 -10.59 -18.39
CA PRO A 119 -6.20 -9.68 -19.47
C PRO A 119 -7.12 -9.76 -20.70
N ALA A 120 -7.82 -10.89 -20.93
CA ALA A 120 -8.76 -11.01 -22.04
C ALA A 120 -10.00 -10.11 -21.86
N LEU A 121 -10.42 -9.84 -20.62
CA LEU A 121 -11.51 -8.90 -20.32
C LEU A 121 -11.12 -7.45 -20.66
N ALA A 122 -9.85 -7.10 -20.47
CA ALA A 122 -9.33 -5.78 -20.81
C ALA A 122 -9.28 -5.58 -22.33
N GLU A 123 -8.85 -6.60 -23.08
CA GLU A 123 -8.83 -6.56 -24.54
C GLU A 123 -10.24 -6.42 -25.13
N ARG A 124 -11.20 -7.19 -24.61
CA ARG A 124 -12.62 -7.05 -25.00
C ARG A 124 -13.15 -5.64 -24.71
N SER A 125 -12.85 -5.10 -23.53
CA SER A 125 -13.31 -3.76 -23.13
C SER A 125 -12.66 -2.62 -23.93
N ALA A 126 -11.52 -2.87 -24.57
CA ALA A 126 -10.85 -1.91 -25.45
C ALA A 126 -11.44 -1.90 -26.88
N GLN A 127 -12.31 -2.85 -27.22
CA GLN A 127 -13.00 -2.85 -28.51
C GLN A 127 -14.06 -1.74 -28.55
N LEU A 128 -14.29 -1.19 -29.74
CA LEU A 128 -15.39 -0.26 -29.95
C LEU A 128 -16.72 -0.95 -29.61
N PRO A 129 -17.65 -0.26 -28.95
CA PRO A 129 -18.98 -0.81 -28.69
C PRO A 129 -19.66 -1.17 -30.03
N ASP A 130 -20.49 -2.22 -30.05
CA ASP A 130 -21.32 -2.53 -31.23
C ASP A 130 -22.14 -1.27 -31.55
N ALA A 131 -22.13 -0.83 -32.82
CA ALA A 131 -22.88 0.34 -33.26
C ALA A 131 -24.40 0.20 -33.02
N ARG A 132 -24.89 -1.02 -32.74
CA ARG A 132 -26.28 -1.34 -32.43
C ARG A 132 -26.58 -1.42 -30.93
N LEU A 133 -25.62 -1.15 -30.05
CA LEU A 133 -25.85 -1.14 -28.60
C LEU A 133 -26.87 -0.05 -28.26
N GLN A 134 -28.01 -0.47 -27.71
CA GLN A 134 -28.99 0.43 -27.12
C GLN A 134 -28.64 0.63 -25.65
N LEU A 135 -28.57 1.90 -25.22
CA LEU A 135 -28.36 2.24 -23.82
C LEU A 135 -29.64 1.97 -23.04
N GLU A 136 -29.62 0.93 -22.21
CA GLU A 136 -30.64 0.75 -21.18
C GLU A 136 -30.23 1.54 -19.93
N PHE A 137 -31.08 2.49 -19.53
CA PHE A 137 -30.90 3.25 -18.30
C PHE A 137 -31.28 2.35 -17.12
N VAL A 138 -30.30 1.89 -16.35
CA VAL A 138 -30.53 1.15 -15.12
C VAL A 138 -30.40 2.11 -13.93
N TYR A 139 -31.50 2.35 -13.21
CA TYR A 139 -31.45 3.00 -11.90
C TYR A 139 -30.92 1.99 -10.88
N GLY A 140 -29.76 2.29 -10.29
CA GLY A 140 -29.25 1.83 -8.99
C GLY A 140 -29.44 0.36 -8.60
N TYR A 141 -28.33 -0.35 -8.37
CA TYR A 141 -28.37 -1.56 -7.55
C TYR A 141 -28.79 -1.18 -6.12
N ASP A 142 -29.88 -1.77 -5.62
CA ASP A 142 -30.25 -1.78 -4.20
C ASP A 142 -29.23 -2.59 -3.35
#